data_AF-A0A819I444-F1
#
_entry.id   AF-A0A819I444-F1
#
_cell.length_a   1.000
_cell.length_b   1.000
_cell.length_c   1.000
_cell.angle_alpha   90.00
_cell.angle_beta   90.00
_cell.angle_gamma   90.00
#
_symmetry.space_group_name_H-M   'P 1'
#
loop_
_entity.id
_entity.type
_entity.pdbx_description
1 polymer ?
#
loop_
_entity_poly.entity_id
_entity_poly.type
_entity_poly.pdbx_seq_one_letter_code
_entity_poly.pdbx_strand_id
1 'polypeptide(L)'
;MCRFYYYTTYLFDILSPFYLILASVDRVLVTSTNARTRQKSTPRLAYICIGCGTLLWMLFHCHALILTDIQEIAPGLFLCYPRAGPYVVFMGYYSMFVKAITVPLLMIIFGTWTANNIRKVRQRRIAPVIMNNGNTARNSEQPFHSKDRQFVLMVVVDICIYVVCNTMLYVVVIYYQIAQNTGLTPIGIFLSLVGSFLSDISYCIGCYAYLFISKTFRKEVKRLFFCQ
;
A
#
# COMPACT_ATOMS: atom_id res chain seq x y z
N MET A 1 13.38 -20.74 13.75
CA MET A 1 12.27 -19.75 13.82
C MET A 1 12.72 -18.34 13.47
N CYS A 2 13.81 -17.83 14.06
CA CYS A 2 14.44 -16.53 13.76
C CYS A 2 14.49 -16.14 12.25
N ARG A 3 15.11 -16.97 11.41
CA ARG A 3 15.26 -16.71 9.97
C ARG A 3 13.93 -16.58 9.23
N PHE A 4 13.01 -17.49 9.55
CA PHE A 4 11.68 -17.50 8.96
C PHE A 4 10.88 -16.26 9.36
N TYR A 5 10.96 -15.84 10.62
CA TYR A 5 10.33 -14.61 11.10
C TYR A 5 10.77 -13.40 10.27
N TYR A 6 12.09 -13.14 10.15
CA TYR A 6 12.59 -12.01 9.36
C TYR A 6 12.23 -12.11 7.87
N TYR A 7 12.29 -13.30 7.29
CA TYR A 7 11.85 -13.53 5.92
C TYR A 7 10.39 -13.14 5.72
N THR A 8 9.50 -13.63 6.60
CA THR A 8 8.07 -13.31 6.51
C THR A 8 7.81 -11.83 6.75
N THR A 9 8.49 -11.21 7.72
CA THR A 9 8.36 -9.78 8.00
C THR A 9 8.73 -8.96 6.77
N TYR A 10 9.91 -9.16 6.18
CA TYR A 10 10.32 -8.42 4.98
C TYR A 10 9.40 -8.68 3.78
N LEU A 11 8.94 -9.93 3.61
CA LEU A 11 8.04 -10.28 2.53
C LEU A 11 6.68 -9.57 2.65
N PHE A 12 6.02 -9.65 3.80
CA PHE A 12 4.71 -9.02 3.98
C PHE A 12 4.78 -7.50 3.97
N ASP A 13 5.88 -6.96 4.50
CA ASP A 13 6.18 -5.53 4.53
C ASP A 13 6.33 -4.91 3.13
N ILE A 14 6.79 -5.67 2.12
CA ILE A 14 6.80 -5.21 0.71
C ILE A 14 5.53 -5.58 -0.07
N LEU A 15 4.91 -6.73 0.23
CA LEU A 15 3.73 -7.20 -0.50
C LEU A 15 2.52 -6.28 -0.27
N SER A 16 2.34 -5.78 0.94
CA SER A 16 1.25 -4.85 1.26
C SER A 16 1.26 -3.59 0.37
N PRO A 17 2.33 -2.77 0.37
CA PRO A 17 2.39 -1.61 -0.53
C PRO A 17 2.41 -1.99 -2.01
N PHE A 18 2.99 -3.14 -2.38
CA PHE A 18 2.96 -3.63 -3.76
C PHE A 18 1.52 -3.86 -4.25
N TYR A 19 0.67 -4.50 -3.44
CA TYR A 19 -0.74 -4.68 -3.79
C TYR A 19 -1.52 -3.38 -3.82
N LEU A 20 -1.22 -2.42 -2.94
CA LEU A 20 -1.80 -1.08 -3.01
C LEU A 20 -1.43 -0.35 -4.31
N ILE A 21 -0.18 -0.50 -4.78
CA ILE A 21 0.25 0.04 -6.07
C ILE A 21 -0.50 -0.64 -7.22
N LEU A 22 -0.60 -1.98 -7.22
CA LEU A 22 -1.37 -2.71 -8.25
C LEU A 22 -2.84 -2.29 -8.26
N ALA A 23 -3.46 -2.16 -7.09
CA ALA A 23 -4.83 -1.66 -6.95
C ALA A 23 -4.95 -0.24 -7.51
N SER A 24 -3.98 0.64 -7.23
CA SER A 24 -3.96 2.02 -7.76
C SER A 24 -3.82 2.04 -9.28
N VAL A 25 -2.96 1.19 -9.86
CA VAL A 25 -2.81 1.03 -11.31
C VAL A 25 -4.11 0.55 -11.94
N ASP A 26 -4.75 -0.47 -11.35
CA ASP A 26 -6.05 -0.96 -11.83
C ASP A 26 -7.09 0.17 -11.84
N ARG A 27 -7.16 0.98 -10.77
CA ARG A 27 -8.06 2.14 -10.73
C ARG A 27 -7.74 3.18 -11.80
N VAL A 28 -6.47 3.44 -12.09
CA VAL A 28 -6.08 4.33 -13.21
C VAL A 28 -6.59 3.78 -14.55
N LEU A 29 -6.46 2.48 -14.78
CA LEU A 29 -6.92 1.82 -16.01
C LEU A 29 -8.43 1.88 -16.15
N VAL A 30 -9.18 1.52 -15.10
CA VAL A 30 -10.66 1.53 -15.11
C VAL A 30 -11.21 2.94 -15.30
N THR A 31 -10.62 3.93 -14.65
CA THR A 31 -11.07 5.34 -14.73
C THR A 31 -10.61 6.05 -15.99
N SER A 32 -9.76 5.43 -16.82
CA SER A 32 -9.23 6.04 -18.03
C SER A 32 -10.34 6.43 -19.01
N THR A 33 -10.19 7.59 -19.65
CA THR A 33 -11.11 8.07 -20.69
C THR A 33 -10.99 7.27 -21.99
N ASN A 34 -9.86 6.58 -22.21
CA ASN A 34 -9.61 5.79 -23.40
C ASN A 34 -10.22 4.38 -23.24
N ALA A 35 -11.15 4.02 -24.12
CA ALA A 35 -11.80 2.72 -24.12
C ALA A 35 -10.80 1.54 -24.27
N ARG A 36 -9.74 1.70 -25.06
CA ARG A 36 -8.71 0.66 -25.22
C ARG A 36 -7.92 0.45 -23.93
N THR A 37 -7.64 1.53 -23.19
CA THR A 37 -6.95 1.43 -21.88
C THR A 37 -7.83 0.78 -20.84
N ARG A 38 -9.12 1.13 -20.81
CA ARG A 38 -10.10 0.53 -19.88
C ARG A 38 -10.26 -0.98 -20.10
N GLN A 39 -10.24 -1.43 -21.35
CA GLN A 39 -10.30 -2.86 -21.69
C GLN A 39 -9.10 -3.68 -21.18
N LYS A 40 -7.98 -3.03 -20.81
CA LYS A 40 -6.82 -3.74 -20.24
C LYS A 40 -7.03 -4.13 -18.78
N SER A 41 -7.90 -3.45 -18.03
CA SER A 41 -8.29 -3.88 -16.68
C SER A 41 -9.18 -5.11 -16.79
N THR A 42 -8.53 -6.27 -16.80
CA THR A 42 -9.18 -7.57 -16.81
C THR A 42 -8.80 -8.32 -15.54
N PRO A 43 -9.71 -9.12 -14.96
CA PRO A 43 -9.40 -9.91 -13.77
C PRO A 43 -8.25 -10.88 -14.03
N ARG A 44 -8.15 -11.43 -15.25
CA ARG A 44 -7.04 -12.32 -15.66
C ARG A 44 -5.69 -11.62 -15.54
N LEU A 45 -5.57 -10.38 -16.04
CA LEU A 45 -4.33 -9.62 -15.93
C LEU A 45 -4.02 -9.30 -14.46
N ALA A 46 -5.03 -8.94 -13.66
CA ALA A 46 -4.85 -8.68 -12.23
C ALA A 46 -4.28 -9.91 -11.50
N TYR A 47 -4.85 -11.10 -11.71
CA TYR A 47 -4.34 -12.34 -11.10
C TYR A 47 -2.92 -12.69 -11.55
N ILE A 48 -2.59 -12.47 -12.83
CA ILE A 48 -1.24 -12.69 -13.34
C ILE A 48 -0.25 -11.71 -12.67
N CYS A 49 -0.58 -10.41 -12.62
CA CYS A 49 0.29 -9.41 -11.99
C CYS A 49 0.49 -9.67 -10.49
N ILE A 50 -0.57 -10.06 -9.78
CA ILE A 50 -0.49 -10.47 -8.37
C ILE A 50 0.42 -11.69 -8.26
N GLY A 51 0.11 -12.80 -8.95
CA GLY A 51 0.87 -14.05 -8.85
C GLY A 51 2.35 -13.90 -9.22
N CYS A 52 2.65 -13.29 -10.37
CA CYS A 52 4.03 -13.06 -10.80
C CYS A 52 4.76 -12.10 -9.86
N GLY A 53 4.09 -11.04 -9.39
CA GLY A 53 4.66 -10.09 -8.45
C GLY A 53 4.98 -10.71 -7.10
N THR A 54 4.05 -11.49 -6.54
CA THR A 54 4.25 -12.20 -5.28
C THR A 54 5.41 -13.19 -5.39
N LEU A 55 5.48 -13.97 -6.47
CA LEU A 55 6.60 -14.89 -6.73
C LEU A 55 7.94 -14.15 -6.81
N LEU A 56 7.98 -13.02 -7.53
CA LEU A 56 9.17 -12.20 -7.65
C LEU A 56 9.65 -11.70 -6.28
N TRP A 57 8.75 -11.17 -5.44
CA TRP A 57 9.10 -10.68 -4.11
C TRP A 57 9.48 -11.80 -3.14
N MET A 58 8.84 -12.97 -3.22
CA MET A 58 9.25 -14.15 -2.45
C MET A 58 10.68 -14.54 -2.76
N LEU A 59 11.02 -14.67 -4.05
CA LEU A 59 12.36 -15.02 -4.49
C LEU A 59 13.39 -13.95 -4.11
N PHE A 60 13.05 -12.67 -4.31
CA PHE A 60 13.93 -11.56 -3.94
C PHE A 60 14.27 -11.58 -2.44
N HIS A 61 13.28 -11.85 -1.58
CA HIS A 61 13.49 -11.87 -0.14
C HIS A 61 14.10 -13.17 0.41
N CYS A 62 14.29 -14.22 -0.40
CA CYS A 62 14.92 -15.47 0.05
C CYS A 62 16.28 -15.29 0.72
N HIS A 63 17.06 -14.27 0.33
CA HIS A 63 18.33 -13.93 0.98
C HIS A 63 18.23 -13.71 2.51
N ALA A 64 17.07 -13.27 3.02
CA ALA A 64 16.85 -13.08 4.45
C ALA A 64 16.87 -14.40 5.23
N LEU A 65 16.55 -15.55 4.58
CA LEU A 65 16.64 -16.87 5.20
C LEU A 65 18.09 -17.30 5.43
N ILE A 66 19.05 -16.74 4.67
CA ILE A 66 20.46 -17.14 4.72
C ILE A 66 21.28 -16.13 5.53
N LEU A 67 20.97 -14.83 5.38
CA LEU A 67 21.75 -13.72 5.92
C LEU A 67 21.26 -13.20 7.28
N THR A 68 20.34 -13.92 7.93
CA THR A 68 19.93 -13.65 9.32
C THR A 68 20.44 -14.74 10.24
N ASP A 69 20.96 -14.34 11.39
CA ASP A 69 21.54 -15.28 12.35
C ASP A 69 21.27 -14.88 13.79
N ILE A 70 21.42 -15.85 14.68
CA ILE A 70 21.35 -15.60 16.13
C ILE A 70 22.74 -15.15 16.58
N GLN A 71 22.82 -13.91 17.05
CA GLN A 71 24.06 -13.28 17.50
C GLN A 71 24.01 -13.09 19.02
N GLU A 72 25.11 -13.37 19.70
CA GLU A 72 25.27 -13.09 21.13
C GLU A 72 25.71 -11.63 21.30
N ILE A 73 24.86 -10.81 21.92
CA ILE A 73 25.12 -9.37 22.14
C ILE A 73 25.78 -9.14 23.50
N ALA A 74 25.41 -9.95 24.48
CA ALA A 74 26.00 -9.97 25.82
C ALA A 74 26.01 -11.42 26.32
N PRO A 75 26.81 -11.76 27.34
CA PRO A 75 26.89 -13.13 27.86
C PRO A 75 25.50 -13.69 28.21
N GLY A 76 25.08 -14.73 27.48
CA GLY A 76 23.77 -15.37 27.65
C GLY A 76 22.57 -14.62 27.04
N LEU A 77 22.80 -13.47 26.37
CA LEU A 77 21.78 -12.70 25.66
C LEU A 77 21.94 -12.86 24.14
N PHE A 78 21.07 -13.70 23.57
CA PHE A 78 21.03 -13.98 22.14
C PHE A 78 19.92 -13.17 21.46
N LEU A 79 20.26 -12.45 20.40
CA LEU A 79 19.31 -11.73 19.56
C LEU A 79 19.36 -12.26 18.14
N CYS A 80 18.19 -12.49 17.56
CA CYS A 80 18.06 -12.74 16.13
C CYS A 80 18.22 -11.42 15.38
N TYR A 81 19.26 -11.29 14.56
CA TYR A 81 19.50 -10.05 13.82
C TYR A 81 20.16 -10.34 12.45
N PRO A 82 19.91 -9.50 11.43
CA PRO A 82 20.67 -9.54 10.19
C PRO A 82 22.18 -9.55 10.47
N ARG A 83 22.93 -10.36 9.71
CA ARG A 83 24.38 -10.42 9.87
C ARG A 83 24.99 -9.04 9.68
N ALA A 84 25.77 -8.57 10.66
CA ALA A 84 26.43 -7.28 10.61
C ALA A 84 27.32 -7.15 9.37
N GLY A 85 27.50 -5.92 8.90
CA GLY A 85 28.32 -5.60 7.72
C GLY A 85 27.49 -5.14 6.52
N PRO A 86 27.92 -5.44 5.28
CA PRO A 86 27.37 -4.83 4.06
C PRO A 86 25.89 -5.17 3.83
N TYR A 87 25.41 -6.28 4.37
CA TYR A 87 24.01 -6.69 4.22
C TYR A 87 23.04 -5.74 4.95
N VAL A 88 23.35 -5.31 6.17
CA VAL A 88 22.52 -4.34 6.91
C VAL A 88 22.46 -3.01 6.19
N VAL A 89 23.60 -2.56 5.64
CA VAL A 89 23.68 -1.32 4.85
C VAL A 89 22.85 -1.44 3.57
N PHE A 90 22.97 -2.56 2.85
CA PHE A 90 22.16 -2.85 1.66
C PHE A 90 20.66 -2.82 1.98
N MET A 91 20.22 -3.51 3.04
CA MET A 91 18.82 -3.54 3.46
C MET A 91 18.33 -2.15 3.91
N GLY A 92 19.19 -1.35 4.53
CA GLY A 92 18.91 0.04 4.89
C GLY A 92 18.63 0.90 3.67
N TYR A 93 19.53 0.87 2.67
CA TYR A 93 19.33 1.59 1.41
C TYR A 93 18.12 1.09 0.62
N TYR A 94 17.92 -0.23 0.55
CA TYR A 94 16.74 -0.82 -0.07
C TYR A 94 15.45 -0.28 0.58
N SER A 95 15.36 -0.31 1.91
CA SER A 95 14.21 0.22 2.64
C SER A 95 14.01 1.72 2.39
N MET A 96 15.09 2.50 2.33
CA MET A 96 15.03 3.93 2.05
C MET A 96 14.53 4.22 0.63
N PHE A 97 15.19 3.69 -0.39
CA PHE A 97 14.85 4.01 -1.78
C PHE A 97 13.52 3.39 -2.19
N VAL A 98 13.31 2.10 -1.91
CA VAL A 98 12.11 1.41 -2.39
C VAL A 98 10.90 1.79 -1.53
N LYS A 99 10.99 1.66 -0.21
CA LYS A 99 9.81 1.81 0.64
C LYS A 99 9.52 3.25 1.05
N ALA A 100 10.53 4.04 1.35
CA ALA A 100 10.33 5.43 1.80
C ALA A 100 10.09 6.40 0.63
N ILE A 101 10.68 6.12 -0.55
CA ILE A 101 10.63 7.02 -1.70
C ILE A 101 9.76 6.44 -2.82
N THR A 102 10.14 5.31 -3.41
CA THR A 102 9.46 4.78 -4.60
C THR A 102 7.99 4.46 -4.35
N VAL A 103 7.66 3.77 -3.25
CA VAL A 103 6.28 3.39 -2.94
C VAL A 103 5.37 4.62 -2.78
N PRO A 104 5.67 5.60 -1.89
CA PRO A 104 4.85 6.81 -1.78
C PRO A 104 4.75 7.61 -3.08
N LEU A 105 5.85 7.75 -3.83
CA LEU A 105 5.83 8.47 -5.11
C LEU A 105 4.90 7.81 -6.12
N LEU A 106 4.98 6.49 -6.30
CA LEU A 106 4.09 5.76 -7.19
C LEU A 106 2.62 5.88 -6.75
N MET A 107 2.36 5.79 -5.44
CA MET A 107 1.02 5.94 -4.89
C MET A 107 0.46 7.35 -5.11
N ILE A 108 1.27 8.40 -4.94
CA ILE A 108 0.88 9.80 -5.24
C ILE A 108 0.62 9.98 -6.73
N ILE A 109 1.50 9.46 -7.60
CA ILE A 109 1.35 9.57 -9.06
C ILE A 109 0.05 8.87 -9.52
N PHE A 110 -0.18 7.62 -9.11
CA PHE A 110 -1.38 6.89 -9.52
C PHE A 110 -2.65 7.42 -8.86
N GLY A 111 -2.58 7.87 -7.60
CA GLY A 111 -3.70 8.50 -6.90
C GLY A 111 -4.13 9.81 -7.55
N THR A 112 -3.18 10.70 -7.85
CA THR A 112 -3.46 11.97 -8.55
C THR A 112 -3.96 11.73 -9.98
N TRP A 113 -3.40 10.74 -10.70
CA TRP A 113 -3.87 10.38 -12.02
C TRP A 113 -5.32 9.87 -12.00
N THR A 114 -5.65 8.98 -11.05
CA THR A 114 -7.01 8.48 -10.87
C THR A 114 -7.98 9.63 -10.56
N ALA A 115 -7.60 10.54 -9.65
CA ALA A 115 -8.41 11.72 -9.33
C ALA A 115 -8.63 12.62 -10.56
N ASN A 116 -7.59 12.85 -11.37
CA ASN A 116 -7.69 13.64 -12.60
C ASN A 116 -8.59 12.99 -13.64
N ASN A 117 -8.51 11.66 -13.81
CA ASN A 117 -9.37 10.91 -14.72
C ASN A 117 -10.84 11.04 -14.31
N ILE A 118 -11.14 10.89 -13.01
CA ILE A 118 -12.50 11.06 -12.48
C ILE A 118 -13.02 12.48 -12.70
N ARG A 119 -12.19 13.50 -12.45
CA ARG A 119 -12.55 14.91 -12.72
C ARG A 119 -12.90 15.13 -14.19
N LYS A 120 -12.09 14.61 -15.12
CA LYS A 120 -12.33 14.71 -16.57
C LYS A 120 -13.62 14.01 -16.99
N VAL A 121 -13.89 12.81 -16.48
CA VAL A 121 -15.15 12.08 -16.75
C VAL A 121 -16.35 12.85 -16.23
N ARG A 122 -16.26 13.45 -15.03
CA ARG A 122 -17.31 14.28 -14.45
C ARG A 122 -17.58 15.53 -15.29
N GLN A 123 -16.53 16.26 -15.70
CA GLN A 123 -16.67 17.50 -16.47
C GLN A 123 -17.33 17.28 -17.83
N ARG A 124 -16.98 16.20 -18.55
CA ARG A 124 -17.58 15.88 -19.86
C ARG A 124 -19.07 15.54 -19.79
N ARG A 125 -19.56 15.05 -18.65
CA ARG A 125 -20.99 14.75 -18.43
C ARG A 125 -21.81 15.97 -17.99
N ILE A 126 -21.17 17.00 -17.43
CA ILE A 126 -21.82 18.23 -16.96
C ILE A 126 -21.82 19.31 -18.07
N ALA A 127 -21.22 19.04 -19.23
CA ALA A 127 -21.46 19.87 -20.41
C ALA A 127 -22.98 19.95 -20.64
N PRO A 128 -23.57 21.16 -20.67
CA PRO A 128 -25.01 21.31 -20.71
C PRO A 128 -25.51 20.64 -21.98
N VAL A 129 -26.42 19.69 -21.81
CA VAL A 129 -27.31 19.27 -22.88
C VAL A 129 -28.05 20.55 -23.28
N ILE A 130 -27.56 21.20 -24.33
CA ILE A 130 -28.26 22.29 -24.99
C ILE A 130 -29.63 21.72 -25.34
N MET A 131 -30.64 22.38 -24.80
CA MET A 131 -32.06 22.07 -24.88
C MET A 131 -32.44 21.37 -26.18
N ASN A 132 -32.95 20.14 -26.08
CA ASN A 132 -33.94 19.71 -27.04
C ASN A 132 -35.12 19.09 -26.28
N ASN A 133 -36.24 19.77 -26.40
CA ASN A 133 -37.52 19.45 -25.79
C ASN A 133 -37.98 18.06 -26.23
N GLY A 134 -38.52 17.29 -25.28
CA GLY A 134 -39.41 16.18 -25.59
C GLY A 134 -39.05 14.87 -24.90
N ASN A 135 -39.84 14.55 -23.88
CA ASN A 135 -40.11 13.21 -23.35
C ASN A 135 -39.03 12.56 -22.47
N THR A 136 -39.18 12.84 -21.17
CA THR A 136 -39.16 11.85 -20.07
C THR A 136 -38.49 10.50 -20.36
N ALA A 137 -37.17 10.47 -20.23
CA ALA A 137 -36.44 9.30 -19.75
C ALA A 137 -35.76 9.65 -18.42
N ARG A 138 -36.58 9.81 -17.37
CA ARG A 138 -36.12 9.55 -15.99
C ARG A 138 -35.77 8.06 -15.97
N ASN A 139 -34.52 7.67 -16.20
CA ASN A 139 -34.04 6.34 -15.81
C ASN A 139 -32.52 6.24 -15.83
N SER A 140 -31.97 5.84 -14.69
CA SER A 140 -30.60 5.32 -14.46
C SER A 140 -29.44 6.32 -14.44
N GLU A 141 -29.45 7.25 -13.47
CA GLU A 141 -28.16 7.65 -12.88
C GLU A 141 -27.47 6.40 -12.31
N GLN A 142 -26.43 5.95 -12.99
CA GLN A 142 -25.90 4.60 -12.87
C GLN A 142 -25.32 4.31 -11.46
N PRO A 143 -25.78 3.25 -10.76
CA PRO A 143 -25.24 2.80 -9.47
C PRO A 143 -23.78 2.31 -9.53
N PHE A 144 -23.21 2.17 -10.73
CA PHE A 144 -21.82 1.78 -10.94
C PHE A 144 -20.83 2.84 -10.42
N HIS A 145 -21.14 4.13 -10.59
CA HIS A 145 -20.19 5.22 -10.32
C HIS A 145 -20.04 5.58 -8.82
N SER A 146 -21.08 5.31 -8.01
CA SER A 146 -21.00 5.51 -6.55
C SER A 146 -20.10 4.45 -5.90
N LYS A 147 -20.09 3.23 -6.45
CA LYS A 147 -19.18 2.15 -6.04
C LYS A 147 -17.73 2.46 -6.43
N ASP A 148 -17.49 2.87 -7.67
CA ASP A 148 -16.15 3.24 -8.14
C ASP A 148 -15.54 4.39 -7.31
N ARG A 149 -16.35 5.42 -7.00
CA ARG A 149 -15.93 6.51 -6.11
C ARG A 149 -15.59 6.02 -4.70
N GLN A 150 -16.35 5.07 -4.16
CA GLN A 150 -16.05 4.49 -2.84
C GLN A 150 -14.74 3.70 -2.87
N PHE A 151 -14.48 2.90 -3.90
CA PHE A 151 -13.22 2.17 -4.02
C PHE A 151 -12.02 3.11 -4.17
N VAL A 152 -12.15 4.19 -4.94
CA VAL A 152 -11.09 5.19 -5.06
C VAL A 152 -10.84 5.89 -3.71
N LEU A 153 -11.91 6.23 -2.98
CA LEU A 153 -11.79 6.80 -1.64
C LEU A 153 -11.09 5.84 -0.67
N MET A 154 -11.40 4.55 -0.72
CA MET A 154 -10.74 3.52 0.10
C MET A 154 -9.24 3.48 -0.19
N VAL A 155 -8.84 3.40 -1.46
CA VAL A 155 -7.43 3.41 -1.87
C VAL A 155 -6.72 4.70 -1.42
N VAL A 156 -7.35 5.86 -1.57
CA VAL A 156 -6.77 7.14 -1.09
C VAL A 156 -6.57 7.13 0.42
N VAL A 157 -7.52 6.60 1.19
CA VAL A 157 -7.38 6.51 2.64
C VAL A 157 -6.26 5.54 3.03
N ASP A 158 -6.15 4.39 2.37
CA ASP A 158 -5.03 3.47 2.61
C ASP A 158 -3.68 4.12 2.30
N ILE A 159 -3.61 4.90 1.21
CA ILE A 159 -2.40 5.66 0.88
C ILE A 159 -2.08 6.66 1.99
N CYS A 160 -3.06 7.41 2.48
CA CYS A 160 -2.86 8.36 3.57
C CYS A 160 -2.40 7.68 4.85
N ILE A 161 -3.05 6.58 5.24
CA ILE A 161 -2.68 5.78 6.42
C ILE A 161 -1.26 5.26 6.27
N TYR A 162 -0.93 4.62 5.14
CA TYR A 162 0.39 4.08 4.88
C TYR A 162 1.47 5.17 4.98
N VAL A 163 1.28 6.31 4.31
CA VAL A 163 2.26 7.41 4.31
C VAL A 163 2.41 7.97 5.73
N VAL A 164 1.33 8.33 6.42
CA VAL A 164 1.41 8.95 7.76
C VAL A 164 2.07 8.00 8.77
N CYS A 165 1.64 6.74 8.81
CA CYS A 165 2.14 5.77 9.77
C CYS A 165 3.59 5.34 9.50
N ASN A 166 4.00 5.20 8.24
CA ASN A 166 5.34 4.71 7.91
C ASN A 166 6.40 5.82 7.77
N THR A 167 6.00 7.07 7.54
CA THR A 167 6.96 8.19 7.41
C THR A 167 7.82 8.33 8.67
N MET A 168 7.24 8.21 9.86
CA MET A 168 7.98 8.32 11.11
C MET A 168 9.07 7.26 11.23
N LEU A 169 8.77 6.01 10.87
CA LEU A 169 9.75 4.93 10.85
C LEU A 169 10.90 5.23 9.87
N TYR A 170 10.59 5.71 8.66
CA TYR A 170 11.62 6.00 7.66
C TYR A 170 12.54 7.14 8.06
N VAL A 171 12.01 8.19 8.71
CA VAL A 171 12.84 9.29 9.25
C VAL A 171 13.84 8.74 10.27
N VAL A 172 13.41 7.84 11.14
CA VAL A 172 14.28 7.21 12.15
C VAL A 172 15.33 6.31 11.49
N VAL A 173 14.95 5.52 10.49
CA VAL A 173 15.91 4.67 9.75
C VAL A 173 16.98 5.51 9.06
N ILE A 174 16.60 6.62 8.41
CA ILE A 174 17.54 7.55 7.77
C ILE A 174 18.46 8.17 8.83
N TYR A 175 17.90 8.63 9.94
CA TYR A 175 18.69 9.17 11.06
C TYR A 175 19.73 8.15 11.53
N TYR A 176 19.39 6.87 11.68
CA TYR A 176 20.34 5.84 12.08
C TYR A 176 21.45 5.59 11.06
N GLN A 177 21.15 5.62 9.76
CA GLN A 177 22.18 5.45 8.74
C GLN A 177 23.17 6.62 8.75
N ILE A 178 22.71 7.84 9.04
CA ILE A 178 23.57 9.04 9.13
C ILE A 178 24.35 9.06 10.44
N ALA A 179 23.72 8.69 11.57
CA ALA A 179 24.27 8.75 12.91
C ALA A 179 25.16 7.55 13.28
N GLN A 180 25.43 6.62 12.35
CA GLN A 180 26.26 5.43 12.60
C GLN A 180 27.63 5.75 13.22
N ASN A 181 28.17 6.94 12.99
CA ASN A 181 29.47 7.37 13.51
C ASN A 181 29.43 8.07 14.87
N THR A 182 28.26 8.48 15.37
CA THR A 182 28.14 9.31 16.59
C THR A 182 27.63 8.55 17.81
N GLY A 183 27.32 7.25 17.66
CA GLY A 183 26.70 6.44 18.70
C GLY A 183 25.18 6.64 18.78
N LEU A 184 24.48 5.59 19.21
CA LEU A 184 23.02 5.58 19.33
C LEU A 184 22.58 6.34 20.58
N THR A 185 21.86 7.45 20.41
CA THR A 185 21.23 8.14 21.54
C THR A 185 20.02 7.33 22.03
N PRO A 186 19.73 7.29 23.35
CA PRO A 186 18.53 6.64 23.89
C PRO A 186 17.22 7.13 23.24
N ILE A 187 17.20 8.40 22.83
CA ILE A 187 16.10 9.03 22.09
C ILE A 187 15.86 8.34 20.75
N GLY A 188 16.92 8.00 20.02
CA GLY A 188 16.81 7.27 18.76
C GLY A 188 16.12 5.93 18.93
N ILE A 189 16.51 5.17 19.96
CA ILE A 189 15.91 3.86 20.28
C ILE A 189 14.42 4.02 20.57
N PHE A 190 14.04 4.98 21.42
CA PHE A 190 12.65 5.27 21.70
C PHE A 190 11.85 5.62 20.43
N LEU A 191 12.37 6.51 19.59
CA LEU A 191 11.72 6.89 18.33
C LEU A 191 11.57 5.70 17.36
N SER A 192 12.52 4.77 17.35
CA SER A 192 12.46 3.55 16.53
C SER A 192 11.35 2.61 16.96
N LEU A 193 11.13 2.47 18.28
CA LEU A 193 10.05 1.67 18.85
C LEU A 193 8.69 2.28 18.52
N VAL A 194 8.55 3.60 18.70
CA VAL A 194 7.32 4.32 18.34
C VAL A 194 7.04 4.24 16.83
N GLY A 195 8.07 4.43 15.99
CA GLY A 195 7.95 4.32 14.54
C GLY A 195 7.54 2.92 14.09
N SER A 196 8.12 1.88 14.69
CA SER A 196 7.76 0.48 14.39
C SER A 196 6.32 0.19 14.80
N PHE A 197 5.92 0.62 16.00
CA PHE A 197 4.55 0.49 16.48
C PHE A 197 3.52 1.18 15.57
N LEU A 198 3.82 2.40 15.09
CA LEU A 198 2.95 3.10 14.15
C LEU A 198 2.87 2.39 12.79
N SER A 199 3.99 1.86 12.31
CA SER A 199 4.03 1.05 11.09
C SER A 199 3.14 -0.20 11.23
N ASP A 200 3.23 -0.91 12.36
CA ASP A 200 2.41 -2.09 12.63
C ASP A 200 0.91 -1.76 12.67
N ILE A 201 0.52 -0.62 13.26
CA ILE A 201 -0.87 -0.14 13.25
C ILE A 201 -1.40 0.01 11.82
N SER A 202 -0.56 0.44 10.88
CA SER A 202 -0.98 0.66 9.49
C SER A 202 -1.50 -0.62 8.82
N TYR A 203 -0.99 -1.79 9.21
CA TYR A 203 -1.46 -3.08 8.71
C TYR A 203 -2.80 -3.51 9.31
N CYS A 204 -3.10 -3.10 10.54
CA CYS A 204 -4.33 -3.48 11.25
C CYS A 204 -5.50 -2.55 10.94
N ILE A 205 -5.25 -1.26 10.74
CA ILE A 205 -6.30 -0.24 10.67
C ILE A 205 -7.10 -0.29 9.35
N GLY A 206 -6.56 -0.88 8.28
CA GLY A 206 -7.21 -0.92 6.96
C GLY A 206 -8.60 -1.55 6.99
N CYS A 207 -8.77 -2.67 7.70
CA CYS A 207 -10.06 -3.34 7.85
C CYS A 207 -11.11 -2.42 8.52
N TYR A 208 -10.72 -1.75 9.59
CA TYR A 208 -11.58 -0.81 10.31
C TYR A 208 -11.90 0.41 9.44
N ALA A 209 -10.91 0.96 8.75
CA ALA A 209 -11.10 2.08 7.83
C ALA A 209 -12.15 1.74 6.76
N TYR A 210 -12.10 0.54 6.19
CA TYR A 210 -13.09 0.08 5.20
C TYR A 210 -14.50 -0.07 5.79
N LEU A 211 -14.63 -0.58 7.01
CA LEU A 211 -15.90 -0.65 7.72
C LEU A 211 -16.50 0.74 7.94
N PHE A 212 -15.71 1.75 8.28
CA PHE A 212 -16.20 3.12 8.49
C PHE A 212 -16.53 3.85 7.19
N ILE A 213 -15.71 3.69 6.15
CA ILE A 213 -15.81 4.49 4.92
C ILE A 213 -16.84 3.93 3.94
N SER A 214 -16.86 2.62 3.72
CA SER A 214 -17.61 2.02 2.63
C SER A 214 -18.95 1.45 3.08
N LYS A 215 -20.03 2.11 2.65
CA LYS A 215 -21.40 1.58 2.83
C LYS A 215 -21.56 0.24 2.13
N THR A 216 -20.93 0.06 0.96
CA THR A 216 -20.96 -1.19 0.22
C THR A 216 -20.25 -2.30 0.98
N PHE A 217 -19.05 -2.04 1.52
CA PHE A 217 -18.33 -3.02 2.33
C PHE A 217 -19.13 -3.46 3.54
N ARG A 218 -19.72 -2.50 4.29
CA ARG A 218 -20.62 -2.83 5.40
C ARG A 218 -21.81 -3.70 4.99
N LYS A 219 -22.39 -3.45 3.81
CA LYS A 219 -23.52 -4.23 3.30
C LYS A 219 -23.10 -5.67 2.97
N GLU A 220 -21.96 -5.85 2.31
CA GLU A 220 -21.44 -7.19 1.99
C GLU A 220 -21.02 -7.96 3.25
N VAL A 221 -20.36 -7.29 4.21
CA VAL A 221 -20.03 -7.90 5.52
C VAL A 221 -21.31 -8.32 6.25
N LYS A 222 -22.32 -7.45 6.33
CA LYS A 222 -23.62 -7.83 6.90
C LYS A 222 -24.26 -9.00 6.16
N ARG A 223 -24.15 -9.06 4.83
CA ARG A 223 -24.69 -10.17 4.04
C ARG A 223 -24.00 -11.51 4.34
N LEU A 224 -22.68 -11.49 4.57
CA LEU A 224 -21.93 -12.69 4.98
C LEU A 224 -22.35 -13.19 6.37
N PHE A 225 -22.63 -12.29 7.31
CA PHE A 225 -23.00 -12.67 8.68
C PHE A 225 -24.49 -12.92 8.89
N PHE A 226 -25.36 -12.26 8.13
CA PHE A 226 -26.81 -12.31 8.28
C PHE A 226 -27.48 -12.94 7.05
N CYS A 227 -26.90 -14.00 6.47
CA CYS A 227 -27.44 -14.74 5.32
C CYS A 227 -28.99 -14.75 5.27
N GLN A 228 -29.52 -13.87 4.42
CA GLN A 228 -30.91 -13.82 3.97
C GLN A 228 -30.88 -13.61 2.46
#